data_AF-A0A9D2B5F1-F1
#
_entry.id   AF-A0A9D2B5F1-F1
#
_cell.length_a   1.000
_cell.length_b   1.000
_cell.length_c   1.000
_cell.angle_alpha   90.00
_cell.angle_beta   90.00
_cell.angle_gamma   90.00
#
_symmetry.space_group_name_H-M   'P 1'
#
loop_
_entity.id
_entity.type
_entity.pdbx_description
1 polymer ?
#
loop_
_entity_poly.entity_id
_entity_poly.type
_entity_poly.pdbx_seq_one_letter_code
_entity_poly.pdbx_strand_id
1 'polypeptide(L)'
;RYADKQIYVNGEPVPHIPLTDTPDGASGLQLLTEWLDEAEYSIYHNPRDPGPRVREIVVPEGHYFTMGDNRDHSNDSRYWGFVPEENIVGRAFAVWMHWDGGLPSFSQARSIK
;
A
#
# COMPACT_ATOMS: atom_id res chain seq x y z
N ARG A 1 7.11 -12.17 -3.22
CA ARG A 1 6.10 -12.79 -4.12
C ARG A 1 4.74 -12.14 -3.85
N TYR A 2 3.87 -12.01 -4.85
CA TYR A 2 2.48 -11.59 -4.64
C TYR A 2 1.53 -12.49 -5.44
N ALA A 3 0.66 -13.22 -4.74
CA ALA A 3 -0.25 -14.18 -5.34
C ALA A 3 -1.58 -14.19 -4.57
N ASP A 4 -2.70 -14.29 -5.28
CA ASP A 4 -4.04 -14.39 -4.69
C ASP A 4 -4.33 -13.30 -3.64
N LYS A 5 -3.92 -12.06 -3.96
CA LYS A 5 -4.00 -10.88 -3.09
C LYS A 5 -3.18 -10.95 -1.79
N GLN A 6 -2.30 -11.93 -1.65
CA GLN A 6 -1.41 -12.13 -0.50
C GLN A 6 0.04 -11.76 -0.87
N ILE A 7 0.66 -10.89 -0.06
CA ILE A 7 2.10 -10.63 -0.13
C ILE A 7 2.84 -11.69 0.67
N TYR A 8 3.98 -12.13 0.13
CA TYR A 8 4.96 -12.95 0.83
C TYR A 8 6.33 -12.27 0.77
N VAL A 9 6.95 -12.09 1.92
CA VAL A 9 8.30 -11.52 2.10
C VAL A 9 9.20 -12.63 2.64
N ASN A 10 10.27 -12.94 1.91
CA ASN A 10 11.22 -14.01 2.27
C ASN A 10 10.56 -15.37 2.55
N GLY A 11 9.46 -15.67 1.86
CA GLY A 11 8.69 -16.91 2.03
C GLY A 11 7.54 -16.82 3.03
N GLU A 12 7.57 -15.84 3.93
CA GLU A 12 6.55 -15.66 4.97
C GLU A 12 5.39 -14.78 4.49
N PRO A 13 4.13 -15.17 4.75
CA PRO A 13 2.98 -14.34 4.38
C PRO A 13 2.91 -13.10 5.28
N VAL A 14 2.67 -11.94 4.67
CA VAL A 14 2.37 -10.70 5.39
C VAL A 14 0.92 -10.76 5.86
N PRO A 15 0.62 -10.88 7.17
CA PRO A 15 -0.75 -11.10 7.62
C PRO A 15 -1.65 -9.92 7.27
N HIS A 16 -2.91 -10.20 6.90
CA HIS A 16 -3.94 -9.19 6.81
C HIS A 16 -5.31 -9.72 7.26
N ILE A 17 -6.17 -8.83 7.74
CA ILE A 17 -7.58 -9.13 8.03
C ILE A 17 -8.49 -8.10 7.38
N PRO A 18 -9.65 -8.50 6.82
CA PRO A 18 -10.66 -7.55 6.39
C PRO A 18 -11.20 -6.73 7.57
N LEU A 19 -11.36 -5.43 7.37
CA LEU A 19 -12.11 -4.57 8.28
C LEU A 19 -13.60 -4.62 7.92
N THR A 20 -14.45 -4.74 8.94
CA THR A 20 -15.91 -4.88 8.80
C THR A 20 -16.56 -3.62 8.25
N ASP A 21 -15.97 -2.45 8.54
CA ASP A 21 -16.45 -1.15 8.12
C ASP A 21 -15.66 -0.68 6.90
N THR A 22 -16.20 -0.96 5.71
CA THR A 22 -15.74 -0.27 4.49
C THR A 22 -16.35 1.13 4.49
N PRO A 23 -15.57 2.20 4.25
CA PRO A 23 -16.12 3.55 4.22
C PRO A 23 -17.27 3.67 3.22
N ASP A 24 -18.37 4.30 3.63
CA ASP A 24 -19.52 4.59 2.76
C ASP A 24 -19.03 5.26 1.47
N GLY A 25 -19.35 4.64 0.32
CA GLY A 25 -18.91 5.09 -1.02
C GLY A 25 -17.88 4.18 -1.70
N ALA A 26 -17.21 3.29 -0.97
CA ALA A 26 -16.28 2.30 -1.53
C ALA A 26 -17.00 1.04 -2.04
N SER A 27 -18.05 1.19 -2.86
CA SER A 27 -18.91 0.08 -3.28
C SER A 27 -18.10 -1.02 -3.98
N GLY A 28 -17.80 -2.09 -3.25
CA GLY A 28 -17.04 -3.23 -3.76
C GLY A 28 -15.53 -3.17 -3.59
N LEU A 29 -14.96 -2.22 -2.84
CA LEU A 29 -13.60 -2.35 -2.31
C LEU A 29 -13.65 -2.91 -0.88
N GLN A 30 -12.65 -3.70 -0.51
CA GLN A 30 -12.41 -4.18 0.84
C GLN A 30 -11.27 -3.37 1.45
N LEU A 31 -11.51 -2.80 2.62
CA LEU A 31 -10.47 -2.22 3.46
C LEU A 31 -9.93 -3.33 4.36
N LEU A 32 -8.61 -3.50 4.41
CA LEU A 32 -7.95 -4.49 5.24
C LEU A 32 -6.87 -3.83 6.06
N THR A 33 -6.61 -4.40 7.23
CA THR A 33 -5.38 -4.13 7.98
C THR A 33 -4.34 -5.16 7.58
N GLU A 34 -3.15 -4.72 7.19
CA GLU A 34 -1.98 -5.54 6.88
C GLU A 34 -0.82 -5.21 7.83
N TRP A 35 -0.08 -6.21 8.29
CA TRP A 35 1.04 -6.03 9.21
C TRP A 35 2.35 -6.46 8.56
N LEU A 36 3.28 -5.51 8.44
CA LEU A 36 4.63 -5.77 7.97
C LEU A 36 5.61 -5.33 9.07
N ASP A 37 6.36 -6.29 9.58
CA ASP A 37 7.22 -6.15 10.75
C ASP A 37 6.43 -5.62 11.97
N GLU A 38 6.76 -4.43 12.47
CA GLU A 38 6.07 -3.79 13.61
C GLU A 38 5.01 -2.76 13.17
N ALA A 39 4.84 -2.55 11.86
CA ALA A 39 3.98 -1.51 11.31
C ALA A 39 2.63 -2.07 10.82
N GLU A 40 1.59 -1.25 11.00
CA GLU A 40 0.22 -1.53 10.57
C GLU A 40 -0.17 -0.62 9.41
N TYR A 41 -0.70 -1.21 8.34
CA TYR A 41 -1.10 -0.52 7.12
C TYR A 41 -2.57 -0.77 6.81
N SER A 42 -3.30 0.29 6.45
CA SER A 42 -4.66 0.17 5.91
C SER A 42 -4.59 0.10 4.39
N ILE A 43 -5.01 -1.03 3.82
CA ILE A 43 -4.94 -1.28 2.38
C ILE A 43 -6.32 -1.50 1.77
N TYR A 44 -6.48 -1.15 0.50
CA TYR A 44 -7.69 -1.42 -0.27
C TYR A 44 -7.45 -2.53 -1.30
N HIS A 45 -8.33 -3.52 -1.30
CA HIS A 45 -8.45 -4.53 -2.35
C HIS A 45 -9.77 -4.40 -3.09
N ASN A 46 -9.76 -4.65 -4.39
CA ASN A 46 -10.94 -4.94 -5.19
C ASN A 46 -11.04 -6.48 -5.34
N PRO A 47 -12.00 -7.15 -4.68
CA PRO A 47 -12.18 -8.61 -4.76
C PRO A 47 -12.61 -9.08 -6.15
N ARG A 48 -13.05 -8.17 -7.04
CA ARG A 48 -13.41 -8.51 -8.43
C ARG A 48 -12.22 -8.41 -9.39
N ASP A 49 -11.16 -7.74 -8.98
CA ASP A 49 -9.93 -7.67 -9.76
C ASP A 49 -9.02 -8.82 -9.32
N PRO A 50 -8.57 -9.73 -10.19
CA PRO A 50 -7.58 -10.73 -9.82
C PRO A 50 -6.20 -10.12 -9.46
N GLY A 51 -5.94 -8.87 -9.87
CA GLY A 51 -4.69 -8.17 -9.68
C GLY A 51 -3.54 -8.72 -10.54
N PRO A 52 -2.37 -8.05 -10.52
CA PRO A 52 -1.19 -8.55 -11.19
C PRO A 52 -0.65 -9.79 -10.47
N ARG A 53 -0.33 -10.85 -11.23
CA ARG A 53 0.39 -12.01 -10.70
C ARG A 53 1.88 -11.73 -10.78
N VAL A 54 2.49 -11.44 -9.64
CA VAL A 54 3.95 -11.23 -9.55
C VAL A 54 4.59 -12.49 -9.01
N ARG A 55 5.41 -13.12 -9.85
CA ARG A 55 6.19 -14.30 -9.47
C ARG A 55 7.12 -13.97 -8.30
N GLU A 56 7.76 -14.99 -7.76
CA GLU A 56 8.86 -14.74 -6.85
C GLU A 56 9.92 -13.86 -7.52
N ILE A 57 10.30 -12.80 -6.82
CA ILE A 57 11.29 -11.82 -7.24
C ILE A 57 12.30 -11.69 -6.11
N VAL A 58 13.56 -11.52 -6.48
CA VAL A 58 14.64 -11.15 -5.57
C VAL A 58 14.94 -9.70 -5.84
N VAL A 59 14.79 -8.84 -4.83
CA VAL A 59 15.11 -7.42 -4.96
C VAL A 59 16.64 -7.29 -5.03
N PRO A 60 17.20 -6.65 -6.07
CA PRO A 60 18.64 -6.43 -6.15
C PRO A 60 19.17 -5.59 -4.98
N GLU A 61 20.46 -5.74 -4.68
CA GLU A 61 21.11 -4.84 -3.72
C GLU A 61 21.00 -3.37 -4.16
N GLY A 62 20.80 -2.46 -3.20
CA GLY A 62 20.60 -1.03 -3.47
C GLY A 62 19.29 -0.69 -4.19
N HIS A 63 18.32 -1.62 -4.22
CA HIS A 63 17.01 -1.40 -4.83
C HIS A 63 15.87 -1.70 -3.86
N TYR A 64 14.70 -1.16 -4.17
CA TYR A 64 13.47 -1.32 -3.41
C TYR A 64 12.34 -1.82 -4.31
N PHE A 65 11.49 -2.66 -3.76
CA PHE A 65 10.19 -2.99 -4.34
C PHE A 65 9.12 -2.18 -3.61
N THR A 66 8.37 -1.36 -4.33
CA THR A 66 7.34 -0.51 -3.75
C THR A 66 5.94 -0.98 -4.13
N MET A 67 4.99 -0.79 -3.24
CA MET A 67 3.60 -1.17 -3.44
C MET A 67 2.68 -0.15 -2.79
N GLY A 68 1.64 0.28 -3.51
CA GLY A 68 0.68 1.24 -3.00
C GLY A 68 -0.42 0.57 -2.16
N ASP A 69 -0.93 1.30 -1.16
CA ASP A 69 -2.01 0.85 -0.28
C ASP A 69 -3.33 0.65 -1.04
N ASN A 70 -3.58 1.41 -2.11
CA ASN A 70 -4.69 1.19 -3.03
C ASN A 70 -4.31 0.16 -4.09
N ARG A 71 -4.29 -1.10 -3.68
CA ARG A 71 -3.56 -2.19 -4.35
C ARG A 71 -3.96 -2.40 -5.79
N ASP A 72 -5.25 -2.27 -6.10
CA ASP A 72 -5.75 -2.52 -7.47
C ASP A 72 -5.81 -1.25 -8.33
N HIS A 73 -5.53 -0.10 -7.73
CA HIS A 73 -5.45 1.19 -8.43
C HIS A 73 -4.07 1.84 -8.29
N SER A 74 -3.03 1.05 -8.05
CA SER A 74 -1.66 1.50 -7.91
C SER A 74 -0.80 0.96 -9.06
N ASN A 75 -0.21 1.85 -9.84
CA ASN A 75 0.81 1.52 -10.82
C ASN A 75 2.18 1.58 -10.15
N ASP A 76 2.62 0.47 -9.56
CA ASP A 76 3.84 0.37 -8.74
C ASP A 76 4.80 -0.72 -9.25
N SER A 77 5.76 -1.15 -8.42
CA SER A 77 6.80 -2.11 -8.80
C SER A 77 6.28 -3.43 -9.35
N ARG A 78 5.01 -3.77 -9.11
CA ARG A 78 4.34 -4.93 -9.73
C ARG A 78 4.25 -4.81 -11.27
N TYR A 79 4.33 -3.59 -11.81
CA TYR A 79 4.21 -3.30 -13.24
C TYR A 79 5.52 -2.81 -13.86
N TRP A 80 6.27 -1.94 -13.17
CA TRP A 80 7.45 -1.29 -13.75
C TRP A 80 8.79 -1.65 -13.08
N GLY A 81 8.80 -2.55 -12.10
CA GLY A 81 10.03 -3.07 -11.51
C GLY A 81 10.56 -2.26 -10.32
N PHE A 82 11.86 -2.34 -10.06
CA PHE A 82 12.46 -1.85 -8.81
C PHE A 82 12.84 -0.37 -8.85
N VAL A 83 12.91 0.25 -7.67
CA VAL A 83 13.39 1.62 -7.47
C VAL A 83 14.82 1.59 -6.95
N PRO A 84 15.82 2.15 -7.66
CA PRO A 84 17.17 2.34 -7.13
C PRO A 84 17.18 3.26 -5.90
N GLU A 85 18.07 2.99 -4.93
CA GLU A 85 18.19 3.80 -3.70
C GLU A 85 18.44 5.28 -3.98
N GLU A 86 19.22 5.61 -5.01
CA GLU A 86 19.50 6.99 -5.44
C GLU A 86 18.25 7.77 -5.86
N ASN A 87 17.16 7.08 -6.19
CA ASN A 87 15.88 7.71 -6.53
C ASN A 87 15.00 7.96 -5.30
N ILE A 88 15.40 7.49 -4.11
CA ILE A 88 14.68 7.71 -2.86
C ILE A 88 15.09 9.06 -2.26
N VAL A 89 14.15 10.01 -2.25
CA VAL A 89 14.38 11.35 -1.71
C VAL A 89 14.19 11.41 -0.19
N GLY A 90 13.26 10.64 0.36
CA GLY A 90 12.99 10.63 1.80
C GLY A 90 11.71 9.87 2.19
N ARG A 91 11.40 9.92 3.49
CA ARG A 91 10.23 9.26 4.10
C ARG A 91 9.14 10.28 4.41
N ALA A 92 7.90 10.00 3.99
CA ALA A 92 6.74 10.77 4.42
C ALA A 92 6.54 10.60 5.93
N PHE A 93 6.44 11.72 6.66
CA PHE A 93 6.39 11.71 8.14
C PHE A 93 5.19 12.45 8.73
N ALA A 94 4.46 13.25 7.94
CA ALA A 94 3.28 13.96 8.42
C ALA A 94 2.32 14.29 7.28
N VAL A 95 1.03 14.30 7.62
CA VAL A 95 0.01 15.06 6.90
C VAL A 95 -0.17 16.34 7.71
N TRP A 96 0.08 17.51 7.12
CA TRP A 96 -0.01 18.79 7.84
C TRP A 96 -1.25 19.60 7.46
N MET A 97 -1.81 19.38 6.27
CA MET A 97 -2.99 20.06 5.75
C MET A 97 -3.71 19.18 4.73
N HIS A 98 -5.03 19.30 4.64
CA HIS A 98 -5.88 18.66 3.63
C HIS A 98 -6.75 19.73 2.95
N TRP A 99 -6.93 19.60 1.63
CA TRP A 99 -7.71 20.54 0.84
C TRP A 99 -8.56 19.80 -0.20
N ASP A 100 -9.87 19.99 -0.12
CA ASP A 100 -10.89 19.34 -0.95
C ASP A 100 -11.63 20.32 -1.89
N GLY A 101 -10.99 21.46 -2.19
CA GLY A 101 -11.50 22.49 -3.10
C GLY A 101 -12.14 23.71 -2.42
N GLY A 102 -12.27 23.71 -1.09
CA GLY A 102 -12.76 24.84 -0.29
C GLY A 102 -11.66 25.67 0.37
N LEU A 103 -11.82 26.01 1.65
CA LEU A 103 -10.70 26.50 2.47
C LEU A 103 -9.86 25.32 2.95
N PRO A 104 -8.52 25.44 2.99
CA PRO A 104 -7.66 24.38 3.51
C PRO A 104 -7.99 24.08 4.98
N SER A 105 -8.02 22.79 5.31
CA SER A 105 -8.28 22.31 6.67
C SER A 105 -7.01 21.71 7.29
N PHE A 106 -6.82 22.01 8.57
CA PHE A 106 -5.73 21.46 9.39
C PHE A 106 -6.23 20.41 10.39
N SER A 107 -7.53 20.10 10.40
CA SER A 107 -8.12 19.16 11.37
C SER A 107 -7.62 17.72 11.23
N GLN A 108 -7.04 17.37 10.08
CA GLN A 108 -6.46 16.06 9.81
C GLN A 108 -4.93 16.00 10.02
N ALA A 109 -4.33 17.07 10.57
CA ALA A 109 -2.91 17.11 10.81
C ALA A 109 -2.47 15.97 11.76
N ARG A 110 -1.53 15.15 11.32
CA ARG A 110 -1.06 13.97 12.04
C ARG A 110 0.33 13.55 11.58
N SER A 111 1.08 12.90 12.47
CA SER A 111 2.29 12.17 12.08
C SER A 111 1.92 10.90 11.32
N ILE A 112 2.73 10.53 10.34
CA ILE A 112 2.73 9.21 9.73
C ILE A 112 3.75 8.39 10.54
N LYS A 113 3.30 7.27 11.11
CA LYS A 113 4.17 6.37 11.87
C LYS A 113 4.96 5.51 10.90
#